data_AF-A0A840S2C3-F1
#
_entry.id   AF-A0A840S2C3-F1
#
_cell.length_a   1.000
_cell.length_b   1.000
_cell.length_c   1.000
_cell.angle_alpha   90.00
_cell.angle_beta   90.00
_cell.angle_gamma   90.00
#
_symmetry.space_group_name_H-M   'P 1'
#
loop_
_entity.id
_entity.type
_entity.pdbx_description
1 polymer ?
#
loop_
_entity_poly.entity_id
_entity_poly.type
_entity_poly.pdbx_seq_one_letter_code
_entity_poly.pdbx_strand_id
1 'polypeptide(L)'
;MAKVRHTPESPTSPVLYFRLRQGKAAKLSPHAKGEVTYDVLTDAQRSDVFISICSAASSAYFSSQPISVSAVESVVTSLPVDKAISANSFKHLYVNRSVNNPGFLACALVGEALLGRVPDKAHGMVNQGNWGVWKDTCLASFTDDLEVVTFGPKANGEAESAAPAIDTRDDAATAQLAEQLGEEGETGKAGAAAKGKARRRGKAQE
;
A
#
# COMPACT_ATOMS: atom_id res chain seq x y z
N MET A 1 -37.35 -20.84 24.93
CA MET A 1 -36.39 -19.76 25.22
C MET A 1 -35.95 -19.15 23.89
N ALA A 2 -36.48 -17.98 23.52
CA ALA A 2 -36.18 -17.34 22.25
C ALA A 2 -34.82 -16.63 22.32
N LYS A 3 -33.92 -16.93 21.37
CA LYS A 3 -32.60 -16.34 21.25
C LYS A 3 -32.76 -14.96 20.61
N VAL A 4 -32.77 -13.91 21.43
CA VAL A 4 -32.76 -12.51 20.97
C VAL A 4 -31.48 -12.31 20.17
N ARG A 5 -31.62 -12.22 18.85
CA ARG A 5 -30.52 -11.83 17.96
C ARG A 5 -30.42 -10.31 18.06
N HIS A 6 -29.43 -9.81 18.79
CA HIS A 6 -29.00 -8.43 18.66
C HIS A 6 -28.34 -8.28 17.28
N THR A 7 -29.13 -7.85 16.30
CA THR A 7 -28.60 -7.27 15.07
C THR A 7 -28.00 -5.92 15.46
N PRO A 8 -26.70 -5.65 15.24
CA PRO A 8 -26.18 -4.30 15.43
C PRO A 8 -26.89 -3.40 14.43
N GLU A 9 -27.54 -2.36 14.94
CA GLU A 9 -28.23 -1.36 14.14
C GLU A 9 -27.19 -0.67 13.25
N SER A 10 -27.27 -0.95 11.95
CA SER A 10 -26.49 -0.23 10.95
C SER A 10 -26.86 1.25 11.03
N PRO A 11 -25.90 2.19 11.16
CA PRO A 11 -26.22 3.60 11.14
C PRO A 11 -26.90 3.92 9.81
N THR A 12 -28.18 4.27 9.88
CA THR A 12 -29.07 4.49 8.73
C THR A 12 -28.89 5.91 8.15
N SER A 13 -28.01 6.72 8.74
CA SER A 13 -27.73 8.09 8.33
C SER A 13 -26.31 8.22 7.78
N PRO A 14 -26.11 9.03 6.72
CA PRO A 14 -24.77 9.32 6.22
C PRO A 14 -23.95 10.02 7.31
N VAL A 15 -22.70 9.59 7.47
CA VAL A 15 -21.75 10.20 8.39
C VAL A 15 -21.05 11.35 7.66
N LEU A 16 -21.02 12.52 8.30
CA LEU A 16 -20.40 13.74 7.78
C LEU A 16 -18.94 13.84 8.23
N TYR A 17 -18.08 14.20 7.29
CA TYR A 17 -16.67 14.48 7.50
C TYR A 17 -16.30 15.80 6.83
N PHE A 18 -15.25 16.44 7.32
CA PHE A 18 -14.68 17.65 6.73
C PHE A 18 -13.33 17.29 6.11
N ARG A 19 -13.14 17.63 4.83
CA ARG A 19 -11.87 17.42 4.13
C ARG A 19 -10.87 18.49 4.56
N LEU A 20 -9.88 18.09 5.36
CA LEU A 20 -8.79 18.97 5.78
C LEU A 20 -7.84 19.26 4.62
N ARG A 21 -7.50 18.22 3.84
CA ARG A 21 -6.71 18.33 2.62
C ARG A 21 -6.75 17.05 1.79
N GLN A 22 -6.21 17.15 0.57
CA GLN A 22 -5.95 16.01 -0.29
C GLN A 22 -4.44 15.82 -0.46
N GLY A 23 -3.98 14.57 -0.39
CA GLY A 23 -2.59 14.17 -0.57
C GLY A 23 -2.40 13.20 -1.73
N LYS A 24 -1.14 12.99 -2.10
CA LYS A 24 -0.71 11.98 -3.08
C LYS A 24 0.46 11.20 -2.51
N ALA A 25 0.51 9.90 -2.79
CA ALA A 25 1.61 9.03 -2.37
C ALA A 25 2.00 8.06 -3.49
N ALA A 26 3.31 7.87 -3.67
CA ALA A 26 3.82 6.86 -4.59
C ALA A 26 3.47 5.45 -4.10
N LYS A 27 3.19 4.54 -5.04
CA LYS A 27 2.95 3.12 -4.73
C LYS A 27 4.15 2.51 -3.99
N LEU A 28 3.89 1.56 -3.10
CA LEU A 28 4.92 0.90 -2.29
C LEU A 28 5.89 0.04 -3.10
N SER A 29 5.40 -0.63 -4.15
CA SER A 29 6.24 -1.51 -4.96
C SER A 29 7.29 -0.71 -5.74
N PRO A 30 8.58 -1.12 -5.70
CA PRO A 30 9.66 -0.47 -6.45
C PRO A 30 9.41 -0.39 -7.95
N HIS A 31 8.63 -1.33 -8.50
CA HIS A 31 8.35 -1.43 -9.94
C HIS A 31 6.98 -0.86 -10.32
N ALA A 32 6.12 -0.54 -9.34
CA ALA A 32 4.80 -0.02 -9.63
C ALA A 32 4.89 1.46 -9.99
N LYS A 33 4.43 1.80 -11.20
CA LYS A 33 4.26 3.20 -11.62
C LYS A 33 2.94 3.76 -11.11
N GLY A 34 2.96 5.05 -10.76
CA GLY A 34 1.78 5.82 -10.40
C GLY A 34 1.62 6.08 -8.90
N GLU A 35 0.60 6.87 -8.60
CA GLU A 35 0.33 7.41 -7.27
C GLU A 35 -1.08 7.01 -6.80
N VAL A 36 -1.27 7.07 -5.49
CA VAL A 36 -2.56 7.00 -4.82
C VAL A 36 -2.89 8.40 -4.32
N THR A 37 -4.06 8.89 -4.68
CA THR A 37 -4.64 10.12 -4.14
C THR A 37 -5.58 9.76 -3.00
N TYR A 38 -5.45 10.48 -1.88
CA TYR A 38 -6.24 10.26 -0.68
C TYR A 38 -6.65 11.58 -0.06
N ASP A 39 -7.73 11.54 0.71
CA ASP A 39 -8.16 12.64 1.55
C ASP A 39 -7.72 12.42 2.99
N VAL A 40 -7.34 13.51 3.64
CA VAL A 40 -7.24 13.62 5.08
C VAL A 40 -8.50 14.34 5.56
N LEU A 41 -9.26 13.67 6.40
CA LEU A 41 -10.57 14.10 6.85
C LEU A 41 -10.58 14.23 8.38
N THR A 42 -11.54 14.97 8.92
CA THR A 42 -11.91 14.91 10.34
C THR A 42 -13.42 14.79 10.50
N ASP A 43 -13.86 14.25 11.62
CA ASP A 43 -15.28 14.16 11.97
C ASP A 43 -15.84 15.51 12.43
N ALA A 44 -17.16 15.58 12.56
CA ALA A 44 -17.82 16.82 13.00
C ALA A 44 -17.43 17.26 14.41
N GLN A 45 -16.98 16.35 15.28
CA GLN A 45 -16.50 16.68 16.62
C GLN A 45 -15.01 17.03 16.66
N ARG A 46 -14.31 16.96 15.52
CA ARG A 46 -12.86 17.18 15.41
C ARG A 46 -12.07 16.31 16.42
N SER A 47 -12.56 15.10 16.64
CA SER A 47 -12.07 14.17 17.65
C SER A 47 -11.00 13.22 17.12
N ASP A 48 -11.05 12.93 15.82
CA ASP A 48 -10.08 12.06 15.15
C ASP A 48 -9.81 12.52 13.72
N VAL A 49 -8.74 11.96 13.15
CA VAL A 49 -8.37 12.17 11.75
C VAL A 49 -8.59 10.85 11.01
N PHE A 50 -9.08 10.95 9.77
CA PHE A 50 -9.39 9.82 8.92
C PHE A 50 -8.66 9.94 7.60
N ILE A 51 -8.32 8.79 7.01
CA ILE A 51 -7.77 8.70 5.66
C ILE A 51 -8.77 7.96 4.78
N SER A 52 -9.11 8.53 3.63
CA SER A 52 -9.94 7.90 2.60
C SER A 52 -9.21 7.88 1.26
N ILE A 53 -9.30 6.78 0.52
CA ILE A 53 -8.70 6.68 -0.81
C ILE A 53 -9.68 7.25 -1.83
N CYS A 54 -9.21 8.20 -2.65
CA CYS A 54 -10.05 8.91 -3.62
C CYS A 54 -9.77 8.47 -5.05
N SER A 55 -8.51 8.15 -5.35
CA SER A 55 -8.09 7.69 -6.68
C SER A 55 -6.81 6.88 -6.58
N ALA A 56 -6.65 5.93 -7.47
CA ALA A 56 -5.39 5.24 -7.70
C ALA A 56 -5.06 5.32 -9.18
N ALA A 57 -3.79 5.54 -9.53
CA ALA A 57 -3.29 5.54 -10.91
C ALA A 57 -3.26 4.14 -11.55
N SER A 58 -4.26 3.31 -11.26
CA SER A 58 -4.50 1.97 -11.79
C SER A 58 -6.01 1.77 -11.80
N SER A 59 -6.54 1.04 -12.79
CA SER A 59 -7.94 0.59 -12.83
C SER A 59 -8.31 -0.42 -11.73
N ALA A 60 -7.49 -0.51 -10.68
CA ALA A 60 -7.66 -1.40 -9.56
C ALA A 60 -8.83 -0.93 -8.70
N TYR A 61 -9.74 -1.85 -8.38
CA TYR A 61 -10.88 -1.58 -7.53
C TYR A 61 -10.44 -1.27 -6.09
N PHE A 62 -11.01 -0.23 -5.47
CA PHE A 62 -10.81 0.16 -4.07
C PHE A 62 -12.11 0.72 -3.50
N SER A 63 -12.15 0.91 -2.18
CA SER A 63 -13.25 1.61 -1.50
C SER A 63 -12.76 2.93 -0.93
N SER A 64 -13.56 3.98 -1.06
CA SER A 64 -13.35 5.28 -0.41
C SER A 64 -13.76 5.30 1.06
N GLN A 65 -13.85 4.13 1.72
CA GLN A 65 -14.18 4.07 3.15
C GLN A 65 -13.19 4.91 3.97
N PRO A 66 -13.67 5.86 4.81
CA PRO A 66 -12.81 6.58 5.72
C PRO A 66 -12.29 5.65 6.82
N ILE A 67 -10.97 5.63 7.02
CA ILE A 67 -10.31 4.82 8.04
C ILE A 67 -9.75 5.74 9.13
N SER A 68 -10.14 5.49 10.38
CA SER A 68 -9.62 6.21 11.55
C SER A 68 -8.11 6.00 11.70
N VAL A 69 -7.37 7.10 11.81
CA VAL A 69 -5.92 7.06 12.05
C VAL A 69 -5.63 6.51 13.45
N SER A 70 -6.48 6.78 14.44
CA SER A 70 -6.36 6.20 15.78
C SER A 70 -6.56 4.66 15.78
N ALA A 71 -7.44 4.13 14.91
CA ALA A 71 -7.56 2.69 14.70
C ALA A 71 -6.31 2.10 14.04
N VAL A 72 -5.74 2.78 13.04
CA VAL A 72 -4.47 2.38 12.40
C VAL A 72 -3.32 2.37 13.41
N GLU A 73 -3.19 3.42 14.21
CA GLU A 73 -2.18 3.54 15.26
C GLU A 73 -2.30 2.40 16.28
N SER A 74 -3.52 2.04 16.67
CA SER A 74 -3.79 0.89 17.55
C SER A 74 -3.33 -0.43 16.94
N VAL A 75 -3.56 -0.64 15.64
CA VAL A 75 -3.05 -1.82 14.92
C VAL A 75 -1.52 -1.82 14.94
N VAL A 76 -0.89 -0.71 14.58
CA VAL A 76 0.57 -0.61 14.49
C VAL A 76 1.23 -0.86 15.85
N THR A 77 0.68 -0.27 16.92
CA THR A 77 1.22 -0.42 18.29
C THR A 77 1.01 -1.82 18.87
N SER A 78 0.02 -2.58 18.38
CA SER A 78 -0.19 -3.98 18.76
C SER A 78 0.78 -4.96 18.08
N LEU A 79 1.48 -4.54 17.01
CA LEU A 79 2.40 -5.40 16.28
C LEU A 79 3.78 -5.46 16.95
N PRO A 80 4.53 -6.56 16.79
CA PRO A 80 5.89 -6.66 17.31
C PRO A 80 6.82 -5.62 16.68
N VAL A 81 7.52 -4.84 17.51
CA VAL A 81 8.41 -3.74 17.08
C VAL A 81 9.55 -4.23 16.18
N ASP A 82 10.01 -5.47 16.38
CA ASP A 82 11.12 -6.05 15.61
C ASP A 82 10.71 -6.59 14.23
N LYS A 83 9.41 -6.55 13.90
CA LYS A 83 8.89 -7.07 12.64
C LYS A 83 8.43 -5.94 11.73
N ALA A 84 8.77 -6.08 10.45
CA ALA A 84 8.26 -5.18 9.42
C ALA A 84 6.73 -5.29 9.35
N ILE A 85 6.06 -4.14 9.35
CA ILE A 85 4.62 -4.02 9.22
C ILE A 85 4.23 -4.34 7.77
N SER A 86 3.24 -5.20 7.61
CA SER A 86 2.65 -5.53 6.31
C SER A 86 1.36 -4.76 6.10
N ALA A 87 1.07 -4.36 4.87
CA ALA A 87 -0.21 -3.77 4.50
C ALA A 87 -1.41 -4.67 4.90
N ASN A 88 -1.23 -6.00 4.85
CA ASN A 88 -2.29 -6.94 5.24
C ASN A 88 -2.73 -6.81 6.71
N SER A 89 -1.89 -6.23 7.58
CA SER A 89 -2.27 -5.95 8.96
C SER A 89 -3.49 -5.02 9.05
N PHE A 90 -3.72 -4.16 8.05
CA PHE A 90 -4.84 -3.22 8.03
C PHE A 90 -6.13 -3.79 7.43
N LYS A 91 -6.13 -5.04 6.95
CA LYS A 91 -7.28 -5.62 6.24
C LYS A 91 -8.58 -5.60 7.06
N HIS A 92 -8.48 -5.78 8.37
CA HIS A 92 -9.62 -5.82 9.27
C HIS A 92 -10.25 -4.45 9.55
N LEU A 93 -9.58 -3.35 9.17
CA LEU A 93 -10.14 -1.99 9.28
C LEU A 93 -11.18 -1.70 8.19
N TYR A 94 -11.21 -2.51 7.13
CA TYR A 94 -12.12 -2.36 6.01
C TYR A 94 -13.34 -3.28 6.15
N VAL A 95 -14.52 -2.72 5.88
CA VAL A 95 -15.76 -3.49 5.71
C VAL A 95 -15.78 -4.19 4.35
N ASN A 96 -15.37 -3.48 3.29
CA ASN A 96 -15.25 -4.03 1.95
C ASN A 96 -13.90 -4.75 1.77
N ARG A 97 -13.92 -5.93 1.13
CA ARG A 97 -12.76 -6.82 1.00
C ARG A 97 -11.91 -6.60 -0.25
N SER A 98 -11.91 -5.40 -0.85
CA SER A 98 -10.93 -5.13 -1.92
C SER A 98 -9.52 -5.42 -1.41
N VAL A 99 -8.81 -6.30 -2.11
CA VAL A 99 -7.45 -6.71 -1.76
C VAL A 99 -6.44 -5.57 -1.90
N ASN A 100 -6.79 -4.50 -2.61
CA ASN A 100 -5.91 -3.35 -2.84
C ASN A 100 -6.00 -2.31 -1.72
N ASN A 101 -7.13 -2.24 -1.00
CA ASN A 101 -7.38 -1.24 0.04
C ASN A 101 -6.24 -1.14 1.07
N PRO A 102 -5.78 -2.25 1.69
CA PRO A 102 -4.74 -2.16 2.71
C PRO A 102 -3.41 -1.66 2.14
N GLY A 103 -3.11 -2.00 0.88
CA GLY A 103 -1.91 -1.54 0.18
C GLY A 103 -1.96 -0.04 -0.14
N PHE A 104 -3.12 0.47 -0.58
CA PHE A 104 -3.30 1.89 -0.87
C PHE A 104 -3.29 2.75 0.40
N LEU A 105 -3.90 2.26 1.49
CA LEU A 105 -3.77 2.89 2.81
C LEU A 105 -2.30 2.95 3.24
N ALA A 106 -1.58 1.85 3.09
CA ALA A 106 -0.16 1.80 3.42
C ALA A 106 0.67 2.79 2.59
N CYS A 107 0.32 3.02 1.32
CA CYS A 107 0.94 4.08 0.51
C CYS A 107 0.70 5.47 1.12
N ALA A 108 -0.55 5.78 1.48
CA ALA A 108 -0.91 7.05 2.09
C ALA A 108 -0.16 7.27 3.42
N LEU A 109 -0.13 6.27 4.31
CA LEU A 109 0.58 6.35 5.59
C LEU A 109 2.09 6.59 5.42
N VAL A 110 2.70 6.02 4.38
CA VAL A 110 4.11 6.29 4.05
C VAL A 110 4.29 7.69 3.47
N GLY A 111 3.38 8.15 2.61
CA GLY A 111 3.41 9.52 2.08
C GLY A 111 3.25 10.59 3.17
N GLU A 112 2.53 10.25 4.23
CA GLU A 112 2.32 11.08 5.42
C GLU A 112 3.44 10.97 6.47
N ALA A 113 4.47 10.17 6.20
CA ALA A 113 5.56 9.88 7.13
C ALA A 113 5.09 9.34 8.49
N LEU A 114 3.91 8.71 8.56
CA LEU A 114 3.44 7.95 9.72
C LEU A 114 4.09 6.55 9.76
N LEU A 115 4.34 6.01 8.57
CA LEU A 115 5.13 4.82 8.34
C LEU A 115 6.34 5.14 7.45
N GLY A 116 7.44 4.42 7.66
CA GLY A 116 8.62 4.46 6.80
C GLY A 116 8.77 3.15 6.02
N ARG A 117 9.50 3.18 4.89
CA ARG A 117 9.84 1.98 4.14
C ARG A 117 11.06 1.30 4.75
N VAL A 118 11.05 -0.04 4.77
CA VAL A 118 12.23 -0.83 5.11
C VAL A 118 13.03 -1.10 3.83
N PRO A 119 14.30 -0.68 3.73
CA PRO A 119 15.06 -0.72 2.46
C PRO A 119 15.20 -2.13 1.87
N ASP A 120 15.35 -3.15 2.72
CA ASP A 120 15.58 -4.53 2.28
C ASP A 120 14.30 -5.37 2.14
N LYS A 121 13.13 -4.76 2.33
CA LYS A 121 11.83 -5.43 2.21
C LYS A 121 10.92 -4.60 1.34
N ALA A 122 10.72 -5.04 0.10
CA ALA A 122 9.97 -4.31 -0.94
C ALA A 122 8.60 -3.74 -0.50
N HIS A 123 7.93 -4.37 0.47
CA HIS A 123 6.66 -3.91 1.04
C HIS A 123 6.67 -3.82 2.57
N GLY A 124 7.84 -3.94 3.19
CA GLY A 124 8.00 -3.85 4.63
C GLY A 124 7.96 -2.40 5.08
N MET A 125 7.21 -2.13 6.15
CA MET A 125 7.12 -0.80 6.75
C MET A 125 7.56 -0.79 8.20
N VAL A 126 7.92 0.39 8.70
CA VAL A 126 8.30 0.63 10.10
C VAL A 126 7.54 1.82 10.64
N ASN A 127 7.10 1.73 11.90
CA ASN A 127 6.41 2.81 12.59
C ASN A 127 7.34 4.02 12.79
N GLN A 128 6.89 5.24 12.43
CA GLN A 128 7.65 6.47 12.67
C GLN A 128 7.35 7.14 14.02
N GLY A 129 6.27 6.74 14.70
CA GLY A 129 5.94 7.18 16.07
C GLY A 129 5.45 8.63 16.21
N ASN A 130 5.19 9.32 15.10
CA ASN A 130 4.79 10.73 15.06
C ASN A 130 3.25 10.94 14.98
N TRP A 131 2.45 9.93 15.32
CA TRP A 131 0.98 9.93 15.19
C TRP A 131 0.30 11.10 15.89
N GLY A 132 0.62 11.36 17.18
CA GLY A 132 0.01 12.45 17.94
C GLY A 132 0.28 13.82 17.32
N VAL A 133 1.56 14.11 17.06
CA VAL A 133 1.99 15.37 16.43
C VAL A 133 1.32 15.59 15.06
N TRP A 134 1.23 14.53 14.25
CA TRP A 134 0.59 14.59 12.94
C TRP A 134 -0.93 14.83 13.06
N LYS A 135 -1.62 14.14 13.99
CA LYS A 135 -3.06 14.34 14.21
C LYS A 135 -3.35 15.77 14.67
N ASP A 136 -2.59 16.28 15.64
CA ASP A 136 -2.74 17.65 16.15
C ASP A 136 -2.52 18.68 15.04
N THR A 137 -1.51 18.47 14.19
CA THR A 137 -1.23 19.34 13.03
C THR A 137 -2.39 19.33 12.02
N CYS A 138 -2.98 18.16 11.76
CA CYS A 138 -4.12 18.04 10.86
C CYS A 138 -5.35 18.76 11.43
N LEU A 139 -5.67 18.56 12.71
CA LEU A 139 -6.81 19.20 13.36
C LEU A 139 -6.64 20.72 13.50
N ALA A 140 -5.41 21.20 13.70
CA ALA A 140 -5.10 22.62 13.71
C ALA A 140 -5.31 23.31 12.35
N SER A 141 -5.34 22.54 11.26
CA SER A 141 -5.62 23.05 9.90
C SER A 141 -7.11 23.20 9.61
N PHE A 142 -7.99 22.92 10.57
CA PHE A 142 -9.43 23.04 10.37
C PHE A 142 -9.87 24.51 10.21
N THR A 143 -10.71 24.77 9.20
CA THR A 143 -11.40 26.05 9.00
C THR A 143 -12.90 25.82 8.75
N ASP A 144 -13.74 26.83 8.99
CA ASP A 144 -15.20 26.69 8.89
C ASP A 144 -15.73 26.59 7.44
N ASP A 145 -14.86 26.85 6.45
CA ASP A 145 -15.15 26.81 5.01
C ASP A 145 -14.71 25.49 4.33
N LEU A 146 -14.28 24.49 5.11
CA LEU A 146 -13.86 23.21 4.55
C LEU A 146 -15.01 22.44 3.88
N GLU A 147 -14.66 21.71 2.81
CA GLU A 147 -15.57 20.86 2.07
C GLU A 147 -16.11 19.72 2.96
N VAL A 148 -17.44 19.59 2.99
CA VAL A 148 -18.13 18.49 3.68
C VAL A 148 -18.22 17.28 2.74
N VAL A 149 -17.66 16.16 3.19
CA VAL A 149 -17.72 14.87 2.49
C VAL A 149 -18.62 13.92 3.28
N THR A 150 -19.51 13.22 2.58
CA THR A 150 -20.47 12.31 3.20
C THR A 150 -20.16 10.86 2.84
N PHE A 151 -20.19 9.97 3.83
CA PHE A 151 -20.01 8.53 3.64
C PHE A 151 -21.17 7.76 4.28
N GLY A 152 -21.73 6.80 3.56
CA GLY A 152 -22.86 6.00 4.03
C GLY A 152 -23.66 5.39 2.87
N PRO A 153 -24.71 4.62 3.16
CA PRO A 153 -25.61 4.11 2.13
C PRO A 153 -26.22 5.30 1.38
N LYS A 154 -25.83 5.46 0.11
CA LYS A 154 -26.39 6.49 -0.77
C LYS A 154 -27.90 6.26 -0.89
N ALA A 155 -28.70 7.24 -0.48
CA ALA A 155 -30.12 7.26 -0.83
C ALA A 155 -30.23 7.50 -2.34
N ASN A 156 -30.53 6.43 -3.09
CA ASN A 156 -30.79 6.37 -4.53
C ASN A 156 -29.64 6.75 -5.49
N GLY A 157 -29.18 5.76 -6.24
CA GLY A 157 -29.07 5.86 -7.70
C GLY A 157 -27.80 6.43 -8.34
N GLU A 158 -26.86 7.03 -7.62
CA GLU A 158 -25.64 7.55 -8.24
C GLU A 158 -24.43 6.64 -7.98
N ALA A 159 -24.10 5.87 -9.01
CA ALA A 159 -22.95 4.97 -9.06
C ALA A 159 -21.69 5.65 -8.52
N GLU A 160 -21.03 4.97 -7.58
CA GLU A 160 -19.63 5.21 -7.22
C GLU A 160 -18.80 5.18 -8.50
N SER A 161 -18.06 6.26 -8.76
CA SER A 161 -17.36 6.54 -10.01
C SER A 161 -16.67 5.30 -10.58
N ALA A 162 -17.26 4.74 -11.63
CA ALA A 162 -16.55 3.90 -12.56
C ALA A 162 -15.57 4.81 -13.30
N ALA A 163 -14.28 4.65 -13.03
CA ALA A 163 -13.25 5.15 -13.94
C ALA A 163 -13.61 4.66 -15.36
N PRO A 164 -13.42 5.48 -16.41
CA PRO A 164 -13.79 5.09 -17.77
C PRO A 164 -13.09 3.78 -18.11
N ALA A 165 -13.88 2.77 -18.50
CA ALA A 165 -13.39 1.52 -19.01
C ALA A 165 -12.60 1.79 -20.29
N ILE A 166 -11.28 1.91 -20.16
CA ILE A 166 -10.38 1.72 -21.29
C ILE A 166 -10.27 0.21 -21.48
N ASP A 167 -11.04 -0.28 -22.43
CA ASP A 167 -10.93 -1.61 -23.01
C ASP A 167 -9.52 -1.77 -23.59
N THR A 168 -8.66 -2.46 -22.84
CA THR A 168 -7.47 -3.10 -23.40
C THR A 168 -7.61 -4.59 -23.11
N ARG A 169 -8.25 -5.27 -24.05
CA ARG A 169 -8.08 -6.71 -24.26
C ARG A 169 -6.61 -7.04 -24.50
N ASP A 170 -6.26 -8.24 -24.04
CA ASP A 170 -4.97 -8.95 -24.17
C ASP A 170 -3.84 -8.36 -23.29
N ASP A 171 -3.22 -9.08 -22.36
CA ASP A 171 -2.80 -10.47 -22.39
C ASP A 171 -2.94 -11.16 -21.03
N ALA A 172 -3.56 -12.34 -21.06
CA ALA A 172 -3.45 -13.35 -20.02
C ALA A 172 -2.18 -14.17 -20.24
N ALA A 173 -1.12 -13.92 -19.47
CA ALA A 173 -0.06 -14.90 -19.24
C ALA A 173 0.80 -14.51 -18.03
N THR A 174 0.45 -15.00 -16.85
CA THR A 174 1.45 -15.21 -15.79
C THR A 174 1.20 -16.55 -15.14
N ALA A 175 1.67 -17.59 -15.82
CA ALA A 175 2.01 -18.86 -15.21
C ALA A 175 3.18 -19.45 -16.00
N GLN A 176 4.22 -19.83 -15.25
CA GLN A 176 5.31 -20.73 -15.66
C GLN A 176 6.38 -20.17 -16.61
N LEU A 177 7.54 -19.81 -16.03
CA LEU A 177 8.81 -20.32 -16.54
C LEU A 177 9.87 -20.31 -15.43
N ALA A 178 9.80 -21.32 -14.58
CA ALA A 178 10.99 -21.88 -13.96
C ALA A 178 11.32 -23.15 -14.76
N GLU A 179 12.63 -23.40 -14.91
CA GLU A 179 13.27 -24.62 -15.38
C GLU A 179 13.77 -24.67 -16.84
N GLN A 180 15.01 -25.14 -16.96
CA GLN A 180 15.74 -25.69 -18.12
C GLN A 180 16.63 -24.73 -18.94
N LEU A 181 17.89 -24.61 -18.48
CA LEU A 181 19.05 -24.36 -19.34
C LEU A 181 20.04 -25.52 -19.26
N GLY A 182 20.03 -26.33 -20.32
CA GLY A 182 20.97 -27.35 -20.81
C GLY A 182 20.37 -27.76 -22.16
N GLU A 183 21.05 -27.89 -23.30
CA GLU A 183 22.42 -28.22 -23.69
C GLU A 183 22.64 -27.61 -25.12
N GLU A 184 23.80 -27.00 -25.39
CA GLU A 184 24.81 -27.43 -26.38
C GLU A 184 24.60 -27.08 -27.88
N GLY A 185 25.71 -26.73 -28.55
CA GLY A 185 25.82 -26.40 -29.99
C GLY A 185 26.77 -25.21 -30.22
N GLU A 186 28.09 -25.35 -30.08
CA GLU A 186 29.08 -25.87 -31.06
C GLU A 186 29.58 -24.84 -32.12
N THR A 187 30.83 -24.42 -31.91
CA THR A 187 31.91 -24.03 -32.86
C THR A 187 31.88 -22.74 -33.71
N GLY A 188 33.02 -22.02 -33.62
CA GLY A 188 33.48 -21.01 -34.58
C GLY A 188 34.79 -20.33 -34.14
N LYS A 189 35.93 -20.79 -34.68
CA LYS A 189 37.34 -20.43 -34.40
C LYS A 189 37.76 -18.97 -34.68
N ALA A 190 38.78 -18.52 -33.92
CA ALA A 190 40.09 -17.92 -34.33
C ALA A 190 40.43 -16.66 -33.50
N GLY A 191 41.63 -16.43 -32.96
CA GLY A 191 42.92 -17.11 -33.02
C GLY A 191 43.99 -16.39 -32.18
N ALA A 192 45.20 -17.00 -32.14
CA ALA A 192 46.51 -16.48 -31.70
C ALA A 192 46.68 -16.07 -30.22
N ALA A 193 47.82 -16.20 -29.55
CA ALA A 193 49.09 -16.92 -29.67
C ALA A 193 49.90 -16.52 -28.42
N ALA A 194 50.61 -17.44 -27.76
CA ALA A 194 51.98 -17.23 -27.23
C ALA A 194 52.36 -18.30 -26.19
N LYS A 195 53.55 -18.85 -26.42
CA LYS A 195 54.27 -19.88 -25.66
C LYS A 195 54.87 -19.31 -24.37
N GLY A 196 55.00 -20.15 -23.34
CA GLY A 196 55.84 -19.84 -22.17
C GLY A 196 55.93 -20.97 -21.15
N LYS A 197 56.53 -22.12 -21.52
CA LYS A 197 56.94 -23.16 -20.56
C LYS A 197 58.33 -22.82 -20.02
N ALA A 198 58.46 -22.60 -18.71
CA ALA A 198 59.75 -22.66 -18.02
C ALA A 198 59.61 -23.55 -16.76
N ARG A 199 60.07 -24.79 -16.89
CA ARG A 199 60.39 -25.68 -15.77
C ARG A 199 61.75 -25.25 -15.20
N ARG A 200 61.86 -25.12 -13.88
CA ARG A 200 63.16 -25.20 -13.20
C ARG A 200 63.09 -26.23 -12.07
N ARG A 201 63.96 -27.24 -12.19
CA ARG A 201 64.39 -28.18 -11.16
C ARG A 201 65.43 -27.49 -10.28
N GLY A 202 65.38 -27.73 -8.97
CA GLY A 202 66.50 -27.69 -8.02
C GLY A 202 66.09 -28.62 -6.88
N LYS A 203 66.49 -29.90 -6.89
CA LYS A 203 67.73 -30.51 -6.40
C LYS A 203 67.95 -30.30 -4.89
N ALA A 204 68.05 -31.43 -4.22
CA ALA A 204 68.10 -31.70 -2.79
C ALA A 204 69.42 -31.34 -2.09
N GLN A 205 69.37 -31.26 -0.77
CA GLN A 205 70.39 -31.72 0.18
C GLN A 205 69.69 -32.14 1.48
N GLU A 206 69.68 -33.43 1.80
CA GLU A 206 70.49 -34.04 2.88
C GLU A 206 70.69 -35.53 2.55
#